data_AF-A0A7S0LPL9-F1
#
_entry.id   AF-A0A7S0LPL9-F1
#
_cell.length_a   1.000
_cell.length_b   1.000
_cell.length_c   1.000
_cell.angle_alpha   90.00
_cell.angle_beta   90.00
_cell.angle_gamma   90.00
#
_symmetry.space_group_name_H-M   'P 1'
#
loop_
_entity.id
_entity.type
_entity.pdbx_description
1 polymer ?
#
loop_
_entity_poly.entity_id
_entity_poly.type
_entity_poly.pdbx_seq_one_letter_code
_entity_poly.pdbx_strand_id
1 'polypeptide(L)'
;GCSFVTGSCAGPAWRSPGYFCDKYADDTACTLGRREVGHCTARMYSQPLPAQFQYFPGEPSRGGLMSEDYCPVWAAFNNYDCTWEQPEHADFIRKTEQDRGEKRGGNSRCFTTSLYNGSGTAEQSPGCYPHRCLSSTRLQLYVAGSWRDCNEADGGVLSVSGWTGGLVCAPASELCVEAADLRWPDISSVSPAAGRSEG
;
A
#
# COMPACT_ATOMS: atom_id res chain seq x y z
N GLY A 1 -4.86 -11.20 -13.88
CA GLY A 1 -5.17 -12.34 -14.78
C GLY A 1 -5.96 -13.40 -14.04
N CYS A 2 -6.39 -14.49 -14.69
CA CYS A 2 -7.28 -15.48 -14.08
C CYS A 2 -6.77 -16.06 -12.74
N SER A 3 -5.45 -16.21 -12.58
CA SER A 3 -4.82 -16.67 -11.34
C SER A 3 -5.12 -15.82 -10.10
N PHE A 4 -5.48 -14.55 -10.27
CA PHE A 4 -5.91 -13.68 -9.17
C PHE A 4 -7.29 -14.07 -8.65
N VAL A 5 -8.19 -14.51 -9.54
CA VAL A 5 -9.59 -14.84 -9.23
C VAL A 5 -9.75 -16.30 -8.81
N THR A 6 -9.06 -17.22 -9.48
CA THR A 6 -9.21 -18.66 -9.25
C THR A 6 -8.20 -19.22 -8.26
N GLY A 7 -7.17 -18.44 -7.90
CA GLY A 7 -6.11 -18.84 -6.99
C GLY A 7 -6.35 -18.35 -5.57
N SER A 8 -5.65 -18.97 -4.61
CA SER A 8 -5.61 -18.48 -3.24
C SER A 8 -4.96 -17.09 -3.15
N CYS A 9 -5.47 -16.23 -2.28
CA CYS A 9 -4.86 -14.93 -2.00
C CYS A 9 -3.52 -15.01 -1.27
N ALA A 10 -3.15 -16.15 -0.67
CA ALA A 10 -1.78 -16.38 -0.20
C ALA A 10 -0.81 -16.72 -1.36
N GLY A 11 -1.34 -16.90 -2.57
CA GLY A 11 -0.62 -17.27 -3.77
C GLY A 11 0.11 -16.10 -4.45
N PRO A 12 0.95 -16.39 -5.46
CA PRO A 12 1.85 -15.41 -6.07
C PRO A 12 1.11 -14.25 -6.76
N ALA A 13 -0.11 -14.48 -7.26
CA ALA A 13 -0.91 -13.47 -7.96
C ALA A 13 -1.33 -12.30 -7.04
N TRP A 14 -1.33 -12.50 -5.72
CA TRP A 14 -1.69 -11.48 -4.74
C TRP A 14 -0.48 -10.83 -4.07
N ARG A 15 0.70 -11.46 -4.12
CA ARG A 15 1.94 -10.97 -3.47
C ARG A 15 2.59 -9.79 -4.17
N SER A 16 2.31 -9.58 -5.46
CA SER A 16 2.76 -8.41 -6.21
C SER A 16 1.56 -7.83 -6.95
N PRO A 17 1.14 -6.58 -6.66
CA PRO A 17 1.78 -5.52 -5.88
C PRO A 17 1.57 -5.55 -4.35
N GLY A 18 1.24 -6.70 -3.74
CA GLY A 18 1.19 -6.82 -2.27
C GLY A 18 -0.21 -6.62 -1.67
N TYR A 19 -1.23 -7.21 -2.29
CA TYR A 19 -2.60 -7.23 -1.76
C TYR A 19 -2.68 -7.97 -0.42
N PHE A 20 -1.98 -9.10 -0.32
CA PHE A 20 -2.00 -9.98 0.84
C PHE A 20 -1.02 -9.50 1.91
N CYS A 21 -1.46 -9.53 3.17
CA CYS A 21 -0.58 -9.30 4.32
C CYS A 21 -0.47 -10.57 5.16
N ASP A 22 0.75 -10.94 5.55
CA ASP A 22 1.04 -12.13 6.37
C ASP A 22 1.32 -11.79 7.84
N LYS A 23 1.11 -10.53 8.18
CA LYS A 23 1.35 -9.91 9.48
C LYS A 23 0.11 -9.96 10.39
N TYR A 24 0.23 -9.48 11.62
CA TYR A 24 -0.93 -9.26 12.50
C TYR A 24 -1.35 -7.78 12.43
N ALA A 25 -2.50 -7.44 13.03
CA ALA A 25 -3.14 -6.14 12.88
C ALA A 25 -2.33 -4.93 13.39
N ASP A 26 -1.26 -5.15 14.13
CA ASP A 26 -0.41 -4.08 14.66
C ASP A 26 0.65 -3.60 13.66
N ASP A 27 0.95 -4.39 12.62
CA ASP A 27 1.91 -4.01 11.59
C ASP A 27 1.29 -2.98 10.63
N THR A 28 2.10 -2.04 10.16
CA THR A 28 1.69 -0.97 9.24
C THR A 28 2.40 -1.04 7.90
N ALA A 29 1.67 -0.77 6.83
CA ALA A 29 2.22 -0.60 5.49
C ALA A 29 1.31 0.32 4.68
N CYS A 30 1.69 0.62 3.44
CA CYS A 30 0.82 1.37 2.55
C CYS A 30 -0.36 0.52 2.09
N THR A 31 -1.55 1.12 2.01
CA THR A 31 -2.67 0.50 1.29
C THR A 31 -2.29 0.31 -0.17
N LEU A 32 -2.97 -0.62 -0.87
CA LEU A 32 -2.72 -0.90 -2.28
C LEU A 32 -2.75 0.37 -3.15
N GLY A 33 -3.75 1.23 -2.94
CA GLY A 33 -3.88 2.50 -3.67
C GLY A 33 -2.87 3.56 -3.26
N ARG A 34 -2.03 3.25 -2.26
CA ARG A 34 -1.07 4.14 -1.61
C ARG A 34 -1.70 5.44 -1.14
N ARG A 35 -3.00 5.50 -0.86
CA ARG A 35 -3.64 6.74 -0.41
C ARG A 35 -3.51 6.92 1.10
N GLU A 36 -3.39 5.83 1.82
CA GLU A 36 -3.38 5.80 3.26
C GLU A 36 -2.23 4.93 3.76
N VAL A 37 -1.81 5.20 5.00
CA VAL A 37 -1.15 4.18 5.81
C VAL A 37 -2.22 3.24 6.34
N GLY A 38 -2.02 1.95 6.15
CA GLY A 38 -2.92 0.89 6.57
C GLY A 38 -2.31 -0.05 7.60
N HIS A 39 -3.14 -1.01 8.02
CA HIS A 39 -2.77 -2.16 8.83
C HIS A 39 -3.16 -3.46 8.15
N CYS A 40 -2.55 -4.55 8.58
CA CYS A 40 -2.96 -5.87 8.13
C CYS A 40 -4.28 -6.28 8.77
N THR A 41 -5.26 -6.74 7.99
CA THR A 41 -6.57 -7.15 8.54
C THR A 41 -6.56 -8.56 9.17
N ALA A 42 -5.41 -9.24 9.21
CA ALA A 42 -5.30 -10.58 9.76
C ALA A 42 -5.64 -10.60 11.26
N ARG A 43 -6.48 -11.56 11.63
CA ARG A 43 -6.96 -11.79 12.99
C ARG A 43 -7.15 -13.27 13.26
N MET A 44 -7.30 -13.59 14.54
CA MET A 44 -7.66 -14.94 15.00
C MET A 44 -9.17 -15.07 15.18
N TYR A 45 -9.72 -16.13 14.61
CA TYR A 45 -11.09 -16.55 14.82
C TYR A 45 -11.18 -17.56 15.97
N SER A 46 -12.35 -17.63 16.61
CA SER A 46 -12.59 -18.56 17.73
C SER A 46 -12.62 -20.03 17.30
N GLN A 47 -12.84 -20.29 16.02
CA GLN A 47 -12.88 -21.62 15.41
C GLN A 47 -12.03 -21.64 14.13
N PRO A 48 -11.55 -22.82 13.71
CA PRO A 48 -10.92 -22.99 12.40
C PRO A 48 -11.79 -22.44 11.28
N LEU A 49 -11.16 -21.75 10.32
CA LEU A 49 -11.81 -21.33 9.09
C LEU A 49 -12.12 -22.54 8.21
N PRO A 50 -13.09 -22.46 7.28
CA PRO A 50 -13.27 -23.45 6.23
C PRO A 50 -11.95 -23.70 5.49
N ALA A 51 -11.67 -24.94 5.09
CA ALA A 51 -10.37 -25.35 4.55
C ALA A 51 -9.91 -24.50 3.35
N GLN A 52 -10.83 -24.07 2.50
CA GLN A 52 -10.56 -23.21 1.34
C GLN A 52 -10.12 -21.78 1.71
N PHE A 53 -10.37 -21.35 2.96
CA PHE A 53 -10.02 -20.04 3.50
C PHE A 53 -8.89 -20.09 4.54
N GLN A 54 -8.22 -21.24 4.68
CA GLN A 54 -7.05 -21.40 5.54
C GLN A 54 -5.77 -21.03 4.79
N TYR A 55 -5.34 -19.78 4.94
CA TYR A 55 -4.20 -19.23 4.21
C TYR A 55 -2.85 -19.41 4.90
N PHE A 56 -2.85 -19.74 6.20
CA PHE A 56 -1.66 -19.79 7.04
C PHE A 56 -1.35 -21.22 7.49
N PRO A 57 -0.23 -21.82 7.05
CA PRO A 57 0.17 -23.15 7.48
C PRO A 57 0.31 -23.23 9.01
N GLY A 58 -0.38 -24.19 9.63
CA GLY A 58 -0.35 -24.39 11.08
C GLY A 58 -1.25 -23.46 11.90
N GLU A 59 -1.93 -22.50 11.26
CA GLU A 59 -2.81 -21.53 11.92
C GLU A 59 -4.20 -21.52 11.27
N PRO A 60 -5.00 -22.60 11.43
CA PRO A 60 -6.26 -22.78 10.68
C PRO A 60 -7.35 -21.76 11.04
N SER A 61 -7.20 -21.06 12.16
CA SER A 61 -8.14 -20.01 12.60
C SER A 61 -7.68 -18.61 12.23
N ARG A 62 -6.58 -18.45 11.48
CA ARG A 62 -6.04 -17.14 11.10
C ARG A 62 -6.52 -16.74 9.71
N GLY A 63 -7.04 -15.52 9.60
CA GLY A 63 -7.47 -14.94 8.33
C GLY A 63 -7.83 -13.46 8.47
N GLY A 64 -8.16 -12.83 7.34
CA GLY A 64 -8.69 -11.47 7.26
C GLY A 64 -10.18 -11.40 7.57
N LEU A 65 -10.84 -10.37 7.04
CA LEU A 65 -12.27 -10.14 7.18
C LEU A 65 -13.09 -11.09 6.29
N MET A 66 -14.33 -11.42 6.72
CA MET A 66 -15.19 -12.40 6.02
C MET A 66 -15.62 -11.92 4.62
N SER A 67 -15.77 -10.60 4.43
CA SER A 67 -16.16 -9.98 3.15
C SER A 67 -15.11 -10.15 2.05
N GLU A 68 -13.88 -10.48 2.42
CA GLU A 68 -12.72 -10.65 1.55
C GLU A 68 -12.34 -12.13 1.45
N ASP A 69 -13.30 -13.05 1.63
CA ASP A 69 -13.06 -14.50 1.68
C ASP A 69 -11.99 -14.86 2.74
N TYR A 70 -11.95 -14.11 3.85
CA TYR A 70 -10.92 -14.21 4.88
C TYR A 70 -9.49 -13.93 4.38
N CYS A 71 -9.32 -13.31 3.22
CA CYS A 71 -8.02 -12.85 2.74
C CYS A 71 -7.58 -11.64 3.57
N PRO A 72 -6.44 -11.73 4.28
CA PRO A 72 -5.87 -10.57 4.95
C PRO A 72 -5.27 -9.61 3.93
N VAL A 73 -5.57 -8.34 4.09
CA VAL A 73 -5.14 -7.25 3.21
C VAL A 73 -4.64 -6.05 4.01
N TRP A 74 -3.93 -5.14 3.36
CA TRP A 74 -3.58 -3.84 3.94
C TRP A 74 -4.76 -2.87 3.81
N ALA A 75 -5.52 -2.69 4.89
CA ALA A 75 -6.68 -1.81 4.94
C ALA A 75 -6.34 -0.47 5.62
N ALA A 76 -6.99 0.60 5.18
CA ALA A 76 -6.75 1.94 5.69
C ALA A 76 -7.02 2.06 7.20
N PHE A 77 -6.16 2.83 7.89
CA PHE A 77 -6.51 3.41 9.18
C PHE A 77 -7.39 4.65 8.98
N ASN A 78 -8.40 4.85 9.83
CA ASN A 78 -9.33 5.99 9.73
C ASN A 78 -8.64 7.37 9.82
N ASN A 79 -7.44 7.43 10.40
CA ASN A 79 -6.72 8.67 10.71
C ASN A 79 -5.49 8.96 9.86
N TYR A 80 -5.00 8.04 9.01
CA TYR A 80 -3.74 8.20 8.28
C TYR A 80 -3.93 8.27 6.75
N ASP A 81 -4.84 9.14 6.32
CA ASP A 81 -5.00 9.50 4.91
C ASP A 81 -3.91 10.50 4.48
N CYS A 82 -3.11 10.15 3.47
CA CYS A 82 -2.06 11.04 2.98
C CYS A 82 -2.62 12.24 2.19
N THR A 83 -3.85 12.18 1.71
CA THR A 83 -4.42 13.12 0.75
C THR A 83 -4.93 14.43 1.35
N TRP A 84 -5.07 14.50 2.67
CA TRP A 84 -5.48 15.71 3.37
C TRP A 84 -4.93 15.75 4.79
N GLU A 85 -4.92 16.96 5.37
CA GLU A 85 -4.51 17.18 6.74
C GLU A 85 -5.73 17.14 7.65
N GLN A 86 -5.76 16.20 8.59
CA GLN A 86 -6.77 16.18 9.64
C GLN A 86 -6.32 17.13 10.76
N PRO A 87 -7.10 18.18 11.12
CA PRO A 87 -6.68 19.16 12.12
C PRO A 87 -6.35 18.53 13.49
N GLU A 88 -7.05 17.47 13.86
CA GLU A 88 -6.82 16.68 15.07
C GLU A 88 -5.46 15.96 15.11
N HIS A 89 -4.78 15.80 13.97
CA HIS A 89 -3.48 15.15 13.83
C HIS A 89 -2.35 16.13 13.47
N ALA A 90 -2.58 17.44 13.56
CA ALA A 90 -1.62 18.47 13.12
C ALA A 90 -0.23 18.35 13.79
N ASP A 91 -0.17 18.04 15.08
CA ASP A 91 1.12 17.87 15.78
C ASP A 91 1.91 16.66 15.28
N PHE A 92 1.21 15.55 15.02
CA PHE A 92 1.82 14.35 14.43
C PHE A 92 2.32 14.64 13.02
N ILE A 93 1.51 15.30 12.19
CA ILE A 93 1.88 15.68 10.83
C ILE A 93 3.12 16.56 10.85
N ARG A 94 3.13 17.65 11.63
CA ARG A 94 4.29 18.54 11.77
C ARG A 94 5.55 17.77 12.20
N LYS A 95 5.41 16.81 13.11
CA LYS A 95 6.53 15.97 13.55
C LYS A 95 7.08 15.12 12.40
N THR A 96 6.23 14.46 11.60
CA THR A 96 6.72 13.65 10.47
C THR A 96 7.26 14.50 9.32
N GLU A 97 6.75 15.71 9.11
CA GLU A 97 7.35 16.68 8.18
C GLU A 97 8.79 17.03 8.59
N GLN A 98 9.01 17.28 9.89
CA GLN A 98 10.33 17.64 10.45
C GLN A 98 11.29 16.46 10.48
N ASP A 99 10.81 15.30 10.95
CA ASP A 99 11.65 14.14 11.25
C ASP A 99 11.86 13.26 10.02
N ARG A 100 10.88 13.17 9.11
CA ARG A 100 10.87 12.20 7.99
C ARG A 100 10.71 12.87 6.62
N GLY A 101 10.63 14.21 6.58
CA GLY A 101 10.51 14.97 5.35
C GLY A 101 9.19 14.72 4.61
N GLU A 102 8.19 14.23 5.32
CA GLU A 102 6.84 13.95 4.80
C GLU A 102 6.11 15.25 4.41
N LYS A 103 5.00 15.10 3.68
CA LYS A 103 4.00 16.15 3.48
C LYS A 103 2.67 15.55 3.01
N ARG A 104 1.56 16.06 3.54
CA ARG A 104 0.20 15.66 3.13
C ARG A 104 -0.39 16.64 2.12
N GLY A 105 -1.38 16.17 1.35
CA GLY A 105 -2.06 16.97 0.33
C GLY A 105 -2.64 16.11 -0.78
N GLY A 106 -3.49 16.67 -1.65
CA GLY A 106 -4.31 15.88 -2.59
C GLY A 106 -3.53 14.94 -3.52
N ASN A 107 -2.27 15.27 -3.83
CA ASN A 107 -1.36 14.46 -4.62
C ASN A 107 -0.36 13.64 -3.78
N SER A 108 -0.54 13.52 -2.47
CA SER A 108 0.30 12.68 -1.61
C SER A 108 -0.14 11.23 -1.65
N ARG A 109 0.87 10.35 -1.56
CA ARG A 109 0.73 8.91 -1.49
C ARG A 109 1.63 8.35 -0.40
N CYS A 110 1.31 7.15 0.05
CA CYS A 110 2.07 6.39 1.02
C CYS A 110 3.24 5.67 0.33
N PHE A 111 4.41 5.77 0.96
CA PHE A 111 5.63 5.08 0.56
C PHE A 111 6.32 4.47 1.79
N THR A 112 7.13 3.45 1.57
CA THR A 112 8.00 2.90 2.62
C THR A 112 9.23 3.78 2.79
N THR A 113 9.53 4.21 4.01
CA THR A 113 10.61 5.14 4.32
C THR A 113 11.35 4.76 5.60
N SER A 114 12.67 4.87 5.59
CA SER A 114 13.52 4.95 6.78
C SER A 114 14.20 6.32 6.89
N LEU A 115 13.75 7.29 6.08
CA LEU A 115 14.35 8.61 6.02
C LEU A 115 14.19 9.34 7.35
N TYR A 116 15.29 9.88 7.88
CA TYR A 116 15.27 10.56 9.18
C TYR A 116 16.19 11.78 9.24
N ASN A 117 15.70 12.86 9.87
CA ASN A 117 16.42 14.11 10.10
C ASN A 117 17.20 14.04 11.42
N GLY A 118 18.32 13.31 11.42
CA GLY A 118 19.15 13.19 12.61
C GLY A 118 20.29 12.20 12.43
N SER A 119 21.00 11.92 13.52
CA SER A 119 22.17 11.02 13.53
C SER A 119 21.83 9.54 13.67
N GLY A 120 20.56 9.19 13.92
CA GLY A 120 20.09 7.82 14.09
C GLY A 120 19.61 7.17 12.79
N THR A 121 19.42 5.85 12.82
CA THR A 121 18.70 5.11 11.78
C THR A 121 17.26 4.88 12.22
N ALA A 122 16.28 5.39 11.46
CA ALA A 122 14.89 5.04 11.68
C ALA A 122 14.58 3.66 11.10
N GLU A 123 13.71 2.91 11.76
CA GLU A 123 13.12 1.71 11.18
C GLU A 123 12.27 2.08 9.97
N GLN A 124 12.17 1.14 9.02
CA GLN A 124 11.29 1.30 7.88
C GLN A 124 9.84 1.37 8.36
N SER A 125 9.15 2.43 7.96
CA SER A 125 7.73 2.62 8.22
C SER A 125 7.06 3.23 7.00
N PRO A 126 5.74 3.11 6.87
CA PRO A 126 4.99 3.90 5.89
C PRO A 126 5.04 5.40 6.23
N GLY A 127 5.04 6.26 5.21
CA GLY A 127 5.03 7.72 5.33
C GLY A 127 4.41 8.39 4.10
N CYS A 128 3.91 9.62 4.27
CA CYS A 128 3.17 10.34 3.23
C CYS A 128 4.04 11.35 2.47
N TYR A 129 4.09 11.21 1.15
CA TYR A 129 4.88 12.10 0.28
C TYR A 129 4.08 12.56 -0.95
N PRO A 130 4.06 13.86 -1.29
CA PRO A 130 3.50 14.37 -2.53
C PRO A 130 4.25 13.78 -3.72
N HIS A 131 3.50 13.33 -4.73
CA HIS A 131 4.08 12.88 -5.99
C HIS A 131 3.67 13.78 -7.16
N ARG A 132 4.47 13.77 -8.21
CA ARG A 132 4.09 14.30 -9.52
C ARG A 132 4.70 13.45 -10.62
N CYS A 133 4.01 13.40 -11.74
CA CYS A 133 4.44 12.67 -12.92
C CYS A 133 4.94 13.66 -13.96
N LEU A 134 6.19 13.53 -14.38
CA LEU A 134 6.76 14.29 -15.49
C LEU A 134 6.53 13.58 -16.84
N SER A 135 6.38 12.27 -16.80
CA SER A 135 5.93 11.39 -17.88
C SER A 135 5.40 10.09 -17.27
N SER A 136 4.91 9.16 -18.10
CA SER A 136 4.51 7.80 -17.67
C SER A 136 5.64 6.99 -17.03
N THR A 137 6.90 7.39 -17.22
CA THR A 137 8.10 6.70 -16.71
C THR A 137 8.92 7.54 -15.74
N ARG A 138 8.52 8.79 -15.48
CA ARG A 138 9.28 9.75 -14.67
C ARG A 138 8.43 10.24 -13.50
N LEU A 139 8.67 9.65 -12.33
CA LEU A 139 8.04 10.00 -11.07
C LEU A 139 8.96 10.93 -10.26
N GLN A 140 8.39 11.95 -9.64
CA GLN A 140 9.08 12.77 -8.64
C GLN A 140 8.30 12.78 -7.32
N LEU A 141 9.04 12.78 -6.22
CA LEU A 141 8.51 12.92 -4.87
C LEU A 141 8.97 14.24 -4.25
N TYR A 142 8.09 14.89 -3.50
CA TYR A 142 8.45 16.04 -2.67
C TYR A 142 8.89 15.55 -1.30
N VAL A 143 10.18 15.68 -1.00
CA VAL A 143 10.80 15.10 0.18
C VAL A 143 11.72 16.14 0.81
N ALA A 144 11.51 16.40 2.10
CA ALA A 144 12.33 17.36 2.88
C ALA A 144 12.43 18.73 2.18
N GLY A 145 11.29 19.26 1.70
CA GLY A 145 11.20 20.60 1.13
C GLY A 145 11.50 20.74 -0.36
N SER A 146 11.86 19.66 -1.07
CA SER A 146 12.25 19.72 -2.48
C SER A 146 11.71 18.55 -3.31
N TRP A 147 11.42 18.81 -4.58
CA TRP A 147 11.11 17.76 -5.56
C TRP A 147 12.37 17.00 -5.96
N ARG A 148 12.28 15.67 -5.99
CA ARG A 148 13.40 14.77 -6.28
C ARG A 148 12.94 13.65 -7.22
N ASP A 149 13.79 13.28 -8.16
CA ASP A 149 13.52 12.21 -9.12
C ASP A 149 13.61 10.82 -8.48
N CYS A 150 12.57 10.03 -8.68
CA CYS A 150 12.61 8.58 -8.53
C CYS A 150 13.12 7.95 -9.84
N ASN A 151 14.40 8.12 -10.14
CA ASN A 151 15.02 7.63 -11.39
C ASN A 151 15.85 6.34 -11.21
N GLU A 152 15.73 5.66 -10.08
CA GLU A 152 16.33 4.35 -9.88
C GLU A 152 15.27 3.29 -10.21
N ALA A 153 15.48 2.55 -11.30
CA ALA A 153 14.57 1.58 -11.89
C ALA A 153 13.78 0.76 -10.85
N ASP A 154 12.45 0.65 -11.04
CA ASP A 154 11.54 -0.28 -10.37
C ASP A 154 11.80 -0.56 -8.88
N GLY A 155 11.81 0.49 -8.04
CA GLY A 155 11.91 0.33 -6.59
C GLY A 155 13.22 0.76 -5.96
N GLY A 156 13.99 1.64 -6.62
CA GLY A 156 15.19 2.20 -6.03
C GLY A 156 14.95 3.08 -4.80
N VAL A 157 16.05 3.41 -4.10
CA VAL A 157 16.01 4.06 -2.79
C VAL A 157 16.50 5.49 -2.92
N LEU A 158 15.57 6.43 -2.79
CA LEU A 158 15.84 7.85 -2.80
C LEU A 158 16.50 8.26 -1.48
N SER A 159 17.75 8.71 -1.57
CA SER A 159 18.51 9.27 -0.45
C SER A 159 18.47 10.80 -0.48
N VAL A 160 18.49 11.44 0.70
CA VAL A 160 18.48 12.91 0.82
C VAL A 160 19.75 13.38 1.51
N SER A 161 20.47 14.31 0.87
CA SER A 161 21.68 14.90 1.46
C SER A 161 21.37 15.56 2.81
N GLY A 162 22.15 15.21 3.84
CA GLY A 162 21.96 15.68 5.21
C GLY A 162 20.96 14.86 6.05
N TRP A 163 20.37 13.81 5.48
CA TRP A 163 19.45 12.90 6.15
C TRP A 163 20.02 11.48 6.18
N THR A 164 19.56 10.66 7.12
CA THR A 164 19.89 9.23 7.19
C THR A 164 18.77 8.38 6.60
N GLY A 165 19.08 7.14 6.22
CA GLY A 165 18.11 6.21 5.63
C GLY A 165 17.71 6.59 4.20
N GLY A 166 16.52 6.13 3.77
CA GLY A 166 16.04 6.40 2.42
C GLY A 166 14.54 6.16 2.25
N LEU A 167 14.04 6.60 1.11
CA LEU A 167 12.64 6.49 0.69
C LEU A 167 12.54 5.54 -0.50
N VAL A 168 11.74 4.48 -0.38
CA VAL A 168 11.56 3.50 -1.47
C VAL A 168 10.59 4.08 -2.49
N CYS A 169 11.06 4.27 -3.72
CA CYS A 169 10.24 4.73 -4.83
C CYS A 169 9.24 3.65 -5.27
N ALA A 170 8.04 4.08 -5.67
CA ALA A 170 7.14 3.21 -6.41
C ALA A 170 7.53 3.20 -7.91
N PRO A 171 7.25 2.12 -8.65
CA PRO A 171 7.29 2.14 -10.10
C PRO A 171 6.43 3.30 -10.64
N ALA A 172 6.95 4.05 -11.61
CA ALA A 172 6.19 5.15 -12.21
C ALA A 172 4.89 4.66 -12.84
N SER A 173 4.86 3.43 -13.37
CA SER A 173 3.66 2.78 -13.89
C SER A 173 2.56 2.51 -12.85
N GLU A 174 2.83 2.62 -11.54
CA GLU A 174 1.78 2.52 -10.51
C GLU A 174 1.07 3.86 -10.28
N LEU A 175 1.78 4.98 -10.44
CA LEU A 175 1.30 6.32 -10.05
C LEU A 175 1.11 7.29 -11.22
N CYS A 176 1.80 7.06 -12.33
CA CYS A 176 1.83 7.90 -13.52
C CYS A 176 1.06 7.30 -14.70
N VAL A 177 0.09 6.44 -14.41
CA VAL A 177 -0.91 6.00 -15.40
C VAL A 177 -1.75 7.19 -15.84
N GLU A 178 -1.90 7.37 -17.15
CA GLU A 178 -2.82 8.38 -17.65
C GLU A 178 -4.26 7.96 -17.32
N ALA A 179 -5.15 8.92 -17.07
CA ALA A 179 -6.57 8.63 -16.80
C ALA A 179 -7.28 7.83 -17.92
N ALA A 180 -6.66 7.72 -19.11
CA ALA A 180 -7.12 6.87 -20.20
C ALA A 180 -7.08 5.36 -19.85
N ASP A 181 -6.15 4.92 -19.01
CA ASP A 181 -5.98 3.51 -18.61
C ASP A 181 -6.93 3.08 -17.47
N LEU A 182 -7.57 4.04 -16.80
CA LEU A 182 -8.58 3.82 -15.76
C LEU A 182 -10.01 3.73 -16.32
N ARG A 183 -10.17 3.70 -17.65
CA ARG A 183 -11.44 3.25 -18.21
C ARG A 183 -11.57 1.79 -17.86
N TRP A 184 -12.53 1.48 -16.99
CA TRP A 184 -13.02 0.11 -16.84
C TRP A 184 -13.18 -0.45 -18.25
N PRO A 185 -12.58 -1.61 -18.55
CA PRO A 185 -12.78 -2.21 -19.86
C PRO A 185 -14.28 -2.38 -20.04
N ASP A 186 -14.80 -1.94 -21.17
CA ASP A 186 -16.19 -2.23 -21.52
C ASP A 186 -16.32 -3.76 -21.57
N ILE A 187 -16.98 -4.33 -20.55
CA ILE A 187 -17.27 -5.75 -20.49
C ILE A 187 -18.31 -6.01 -21.59
N SER A 188 -17.82 -6.34 -22.78
CA SER A 188 -18.65 -6.58 -23.95
C SER A 188 -19.39 -7.93 -23.87
N SER A 189 -18.87 -8.89 -23.12
CA SER A 189 -19.53 -10.16 -22.84
C SER A 189 -18.92 -10.90 -21.64
N VAL A 190 -19.71 -11.73 -20.99
CA VAL A 190 -19.29 -12.66 -19.93
C VAL A 190 -19.83 -14.04 -20.28
N SER A 191 -19.00 -15.08 -20.28
CA SER A 191 -19.42 -16.45 -20.56
C SER A 191 -18.70 -17.48 -19.68
N PRO A 192 -19.42 -18.35 -18.95
CA PRO A 192 -20.87 -18.37 -18.83
C PRO A 192 -21.38 -17.18 -17.98
N ALA A 193 -22.47 -16.56 -18.40
CA ALA A 193 -23.08 -15.45 -17.65
C ALA A 193 -23.84 -15.91 -16.40
N ALA A 194 -23.95 -17.23 -16.17
CA ALA A 194 -24.57 -17.83 -15.00
C ALA A 194 -23.94 -19.19 -14.69
N GLY A 195 -23.79 -19.48 -13.40
CA GLY A 195 -23.46 -20.80 -12.86
C GLY A 195 -24.45 -21.19 -11.77
N ARG A 196 -24.55 -22.47 -11.44
CA ARG A 196 -25.40 -22.92 -10.32
C ARG A 196 -24.76 -22.48 -9.00
N SER A 197 -25.55 -21.92 -8.10
CA SER A 197 -25.15 -21.69 -6.72
C SER A 197 -24.96 -23.04 -6.03
N GLU A 198 -23.72 -23.38 -5.67
CA GLU A 198 -23.48 -24.46 -4.72
C GLU A 198 -23.66 -23.86 -3.32
N GLY A 199 -24.88 -24.00 -2.80
CA GLY A 199 -25.21 -23.72 -1.41
C GLY A 199 -24.81 -24.85 -0.49
#